data_AF-A0AAU2FUC6-F1
#
_entry.id   AF-A0AAU2FUC6-F1
#
_cell.length_a   1.000
_cell.length_b   1.000
_cell.length_c   1.000
_cell.angle_alpha   90.00
_cell.angle_beta   90.00
_cell.angle_gamma   90.00
#
_symmetry.space_group_name_H-M   'P 1'
#
loop_
_entity.id
_entity.type
_entity.pdbx_description
1 polymer ?
#
loop_
_entity_poly.entity_id
_entity_poly.type
_entity_poly.pdbx_seq_one_letter_code
_entity_poly.pdbx_strand_id
1 'polypeptide(L)'
;MTLSLDQTLTHSAWFLVVGIAVVGFLLAGFKLGQRVRAKEPPPPTAESQPHLPDGGAVYELREEREPVEIPEGGLRPHEMQGYGNFGSTTHSHQEDARSERDSGYRNPPSYPGPQQPPRGEPPVYKPSGNA
;
A
#
# COMPACT_ATOMS: atom_id res chain seq x y z
N MET A 1 11.43 22.17 61.46
CA MET A 1 10.83 22.34 60.11
C MET A 1 11.80 22.05 58.95
N THR A 2 13.02 21.55 59.19
CA THR A 2 14.03 21.27 58.15
C THR A 2 13.93 19.85 57.55
N LEU A 3 13.40 18.87 58.29
CA LEU A 3 13.26 17.47 57.84
C LEU A 3 12.46 17.30 56.53
N SER A 4 11.49 18.19 56.27
CA SER A 4 10.62 18.11 55.10
C SER A 4 11.34 18.46 53.79
N LEU A 5 12.25 19.44 53.83
CA LEU A 5 13.00 19.90 52.64
C LEU A 5 14.09 18.90 52.21
N ASP A 6 14.80 18.30 53.16
CA ASP A 6 15.77 17.24 52.83
C ASP A 6 15.07 16.00 52.26
N GLN A 7 13.88 15.67 52.77
CA GLN A 7 13.10 14.54 52.29
C GLN A 7 12.55 14.77 50.87
N THR A 8 12.04 15.96 50.56
CA THR A 8 11.57 16.29 49.20
C THR A 8 12.73 16.30 48.20
N LEU A 9 13.86 16.90 48.56
CA LEU A 9 15.07 16.89 47.72
C LEU A 9 15.58 15.47 47.46
N THR A 10 15.58 14.61 48.48
CA THR A 10 15.97 13.20 48.35
C THR A 10 15.02 12.44 47.43
N HIS A 11 13.71 12.64 47.57
CA HIS A 11 12.72 12.00 46.71
C HIS A 11 12.85 12.48 45.25
N SER A 12 13.01 13.79 45.03
CA SER A 12 13.23 14.35 43.69
C SER A 12 14.49 13.80 43.04
N ALA A 13 15.61 13.73 43.78
CA ALA A 13 16.84 13.12 43.30
C ALA A 13 16.64 11.64 42.95
N TRP A 14 15.92 10.88 43.79
CA TRP A 14 15.60 9.49 43.52
C TRP A 14 14.78 9.31 42.24
N PHE A 15 13.72 10.11 42.05
CA PHE A 15 12.91 10.06 40.83
C PHE A 15 13.70 10.39 39.57
N LEU A 16 14.64 11.35 39.64
CA LEU A 16 15.53 11.65 38.52
C LEU A 16 16.45 10.47 38.19
N VAL A 17 17.06 9.84 39.21
CA VAL A 17 17.91 8.66 39.02
C VAL A 17 17.12 7.51 38.40
N VAL A 18 15.93 7.22 38.92
CA VAL A 18 15.04 6.19 38.37
C VAL A 18 14.63 6.54 36.93
N GLY A 19 14.27 7.79 36.65
CA GLY A 19 13.93 8.25 35.31
C GLY A 19 15.07 8.04 34.32
N ILE A 20 16.29 8.42 34.69
CA ILE A 20 17.50 8.20 33.87
C ILE A 20 17.75 6.70 33.67
N ALA A 21 17.58 5.89 34.71
CA ALA A 21 17.75 4.43 34.62
C ALA A 21 16.75 3.80 33.64
N VAL A 22 15.48 4.21 33.68
CA VAL A 22 14.44 3.75 32.74
C VAL A 22 14.78 4.19 31.31
N VAL A 23 15.15 5.45 31.10
CA VAL A 23 15.55 5.95 29.77
C VAL A 23 16.78 5.18 29.24
N GLY A 24 17.79 4.96 30.08
CA GLY A 24 18.98 4.17 29.73
C GLY A 24 18.65 2.73 29.37
N PHE A 25 17.74 2.09 30.10
CA PHE A 25 17.26 0.74 29.81
C PHE A 25 16.54 0.68 28.45
N LEU A 26 15.66 1.64 28.16
CA LEU A 26 14.94 1.71 26.88
C LEU A 26 15.91 1.94 25.70
N LEU A 27 16.89 2.84 25.85
CA LEU A 27 17.93 3.09 24.85
C LEU A 27 18.79 1.85 24.61
N ALA A 28 19.13 1.10 25.66
CA ALA A 28 19.87 -0.14 25.53
C ALA A 28 19.09 -1.19 24.73
N GLY A 29 17.79 -1.36 25.02
CA GLY A 29 16.90 -2.23 24.25
C GLY A 29 16.77 -1.81 22.78
N PHE A 30 16.58 -0.51 22.53
CA PHE A 30 16.53 0.04 21.18
C PHE A 30 17.83 -0.21 20.41
N LYS A 31 18.98 0.05 21.02
CA LYS A 31 20.30 -0.17 20.41
C LYS A 31 20.56 -1.66 20.13
N LEU A 32 20.08 -2.55 21.00
CA LEU A 32 20.16 -3.99 20.75
C LEU A 32 19.32 -4.39 19.53
N GLY A 33 18.09 -3.87 19.41
CA GLY A 33 17.24 -4.07 18.24
C GLY A 33 17.85 -3.55 16.94
N GLN A 34 18.43 -2.33 16.98
CA GLN A 34 19.18 -1.79 15.85
C GLN A 34 20.38 -2.66 15.46
N ARG A 35 21.12 -3.19 16.45
CA ARG A 35 22.27 -4.08 16.18
C ARG A 35 21.85 -5.40 15.55
N VAL A 36 20.66 -5.91 15.87
CA VAL A 36 20.10 -7.10 15.21
C VAL A 36 19.74 -6.78 13.76
N ARG A 37 19.00 -5.68 13.51
CA ARG A 37 18.66 -5.21 12.17
C ARG A 37 19.88 -4.94 11.30
N ALA A 38 20.97 -4.41 11.87
CA ALA A 38 22.20 -4.14 11.14
C ALA A 38 22.95 -5.40 10.66
N LYS A 39 22.57 -6.59 11.15
CA LYS A 39 23.08 -7.87 10.62
C LYS A 39 22.27 -8.36 9.41
N GLU A 40 21.10 -7.80 9.16
CA GLU A 40 20.33 -8.09 7.95
C GLU A 40 21.03 -7.41 6.75
N PRO A 41 21.05 -8.06 5.57
CA PRO A 41 21.60 -7.44 4.37
C PRO A 41 20.84 -6.14 4.07
N PRO A 42 21.53 -5.11 3.55
CA PRO A 42 20.89 -3.85 3.20
C PRO A 42 19.80 -4.10 2.14
N PRO A 43 18.76 -3.24 2.10
CA PRO A 43 17.78 -3.29 1.02
C PRO A 43 18.49 -3.30 -0.34
N PRO A 44 17.97 -4.06 -1.32
CA PRO A 44 18.56 -4.15 -2.65
C PRO A 44 18.73 -2.75 -3.23
N THR A 45 19.94 -2.46 -3.70
CA THR A 45 20.25 -1.23 -4.43
C THR A 45 19.49 -1.17 -5.76
N ALA A 46 19.30 0.03 -6.31
CA ALA A 46 18.65 0.20 -7.62
C ALA A 46 19.37 -0.61 -8.72
N GLU A 47 20.70 -0.69 -8.65
CA GLU A 47 21.52 -1.49 -9.57
C GLU A 47 21.35 -3.00 -9.39
N SER A 48 20.88 -3.45 -8.22
CA SER A 48 20.52 -4.85 -7.97
C SER A 48 19.08 -5.17 -8.37
N GLN A 49 18.33 -4.19 -8.89
CA GLN A 49 17.06 -4.48 -9.52
C GLN A 49 17.29 -5.41 -10.71
N PRO A 50 16.35 -6.32 -11.00
CA PRO A 50 16.41 -7.15 -12.18
C PRO A 50 16.55 -6.28 -13.44
N HIS A 51 17.66 -6.41 -14.14
CA HIS A 51 17.86 -5.80 -15.45
C HIS A 51 17.17 -6.66 -16.52
N LEU A 52 16.85 -6.05 -17.65
CA LEU A 52 16.41 -6.81 -18.82
C LEU A 52 17.50 -7.85 -19.17
N PRO A 53 17.12 -9.11 -19.46
CA PRO A 53 18.09 -10.10 -19.92
C PRO A 53 18.67 -9.68 -21.27
N ASP A 54 19.86 -10.20 -21.63
CA ASP A 54 20.60 -9.82 -22.84
C ASP A 54 19.77 -9.97 -24.15
N GLY A 55 18.78 -10.87 -24.15
CA GLY A 55 17.84 -11.07 -25.26
C GLY A 55 16.72 -10.03 -25.36
N GLY A 56 16.72 -9.00 -24.51
CA GLY A 56 15.63 -8.03 -24.37
C GLY A 56 14.52 -8.54 -23.44
N ALA A 57 13.46 -7.74 -23.26
CA ALA A 57 12.31 -8.15 -22.46
C ALA A 57 11.76 -9.49 -22.97
N VAL A 58 11.69 -10.50 -22.09
CA VAL A 58 10.88 -11.69 -22.38
C VAL A 58 9.45 -11.19 -22.51
N TYR A 59 8.83 -11.43 -23.66
CA TYR A 59 7.45 -11.02 -23.88
C TYR A 59 6.59 -11.54 -22.72
N GLU A 60 5.96 -10.62 -22.00
CA GLU A 60 4.97 -10.99 -21.00
C GLU A 60 3.82 -11.67 -21.73
N LEU A 61 3.55 -12.93 -21.39
CA LEU A 61 2.29 -13.56 -21.73
C LEU A 61 1.23 -12.86 -20.87
N ARG A 62 0.67 -11.77 -21.40
CA ARG A 62 -0.31 -10.96 -20.70
C ARG A 62 -1.66 -11.62 -20.86
N GLU A 63 -2.15 -12.17 -19.77
CA GLU A 63 -3.46 -12.81 -19.69
C GLU A 63 -4.49 -11.79 -19.20
N GLU A 64 -5.46 -11.44 -20.05
CA GLU A 64 -6.65 -10.70 -19.58
C GLU A 64 -7.58 -11.68 -18.85
N ARG A 65 -7.93 -11.33 -17.62
CA ARG A 65 -8.81 -12.12 -16.75
C ARG A 65 -10.25 -11.66 -16.96
N GLU A 66 -11.18 -12.61 -17.10
CA GLU A 66 -12.61 -12.32 -17.04
C GLU A 66 -12.93 -11.68 -15.67
N PRO A 67 -13.51 -10.46 -15.65
CA PRO A 67 -13.93 -9.84 -14.41
C PRO A 67 -15.10 -10.63 -13.81
N VAL A 68 -14.99 -10.97 -12.53
CA VAL A 68 -16.12 -11.58 -11.82
C VAL A 68 -17.11 -10.50 -11.43
N GLU A 69 -18.38 -10.70 -11.79
CA GLU A 69 -19.46 -9.80 -11.40
C GLU A 69 -19.59 -9.75 -9.87
N ILE A 70 -19.42 -8.55 -9.31
CA ILE A 70 -19.63 -8.29 -7.88
C ILE A 70 -20.99 -7.60 -7.75
N PRO A 71 -21.89 -8.05 -6.87
CA PRO A 71 -23.17 -7.39 -6.65
C PRO A 71 -22.98 -5.93 -6.18
N GLU A 72 -23.89 -5.04 -6.54
CA GLU A 72 -23.81 -3.59 -6.26
C GLU A 72 -23.69 -3.26 -4.76
N GLY A 73 -24.17 -4.15 -3.88
CA GLY A 73 -24.04 -4.03 -2.42
C GLY A 73 -22.68 -4.45 -1.85
N GLY A 74 -21.76 -4.90 -2.69
CA GLY A 74 -20.48 -5.49 -2.30
C GLY A 74 -20.62 -6.89 -1.67
N LEU A 75 -19.48 -7.51 -1.38
CA LEU A 75 -19.39 -8.79 -0.69
C LEU A 75 -18.64 -8.62 0.63
N ARG A 76 -19.16 -9.17 1.72
CA ARG A 76 -18.40 -9.28 2.98
C ARG A 76 -17.30 -10.33 2.83
N PRO A 77 -16.23 -10.29 3.63
CA PRO A 77 -15.11 -11.23 3.48
C PRO A 77 -15.49 -12.71 3.50
N HIS A 78 -16.51 -13.10 4.29
CA HIS A 78 -17.02 -14.48 4.34
C HIS A 78 -17.96 -14.85 3.18
N GLU A 79 -18.37 -13.87 2.37
CA GLU A 79 -19.21 -14.05 1.18
C GLU A 79 -18.37 -14.13 -0.10
N MET A 80 -17.07 -13.83 -0.01
CA MET A 80 -16.13 -13.95 -1.12
C MET A 80 -15.78 -15.42 -1.36
N GLN A 81 -16.08 -15.93 -2.55
CA GLN A 81 -15.67 -17.28 -2.94
C GLN A 81 -14.15 -17.38 -3.01
N GLY A 82 -13.61 -18.57 -2.70
CA GLY A 82 -12.17 -18.83 -2.79
C GLY A 82 -11.29 -17.99 -1.84
N TYR A 83 -11.84 -17.52 -0.71
CA TYR A 83 -11.14 -16.60 0.21
C TYR A 83 -10.69 -15.29 -0.45
N GLY A 84 -11.45 -14.83 -1.45
CA GLY A 84 -11.11 -13.66 -2.26
C GLY A 84 -10.24 -13.96 -3.48
N ASN A 85 -9.89 -15.24 -3.69
CA ASN A 85 -9.38 -15.70 -4.97
C ASN A 85 -10.56 -16.11 -5.86
N PHE A 86 -11.19 -15.11 -6.48
CA PHE A 86 -12.16 -15.36 -7.53
C PHE A 86 -11.45 -16.10 -8.67
N GLY A 87 -11.84 -17.35 -8.92
CA GLY A 87 -11.31 -18.16 -10.01
C GLY A 87 -11.65 -17.49 -11.34
N SER A 88 -10.78 -16.62 -11.82
CA SER A 88 -10.96 -15.91 -13.08
C SER A 88 -10.36 -16.76 -14.20
N THR A 89 -11.21 -17.14 -15.14
CA THR A 89 -10.77 -17.79 -16.38
C THR A 89 -10.15 -16.75 -17.30
N THR A 90 -9.27 -17.20 -18.19
CA THR A 90 -8.75 -16.38 -19.29
C THR A 90 -9.92 -15.88 -20.14
N HIS A 91 -9.92 -14.59 -20.50
CA HIS A 91 -10.86 -14.06 -21.49
C HIS A 91 -10.68 -14.80 -22.83
N SER A 92 -11.78 -15.16 -23.49
CA SER A 92 -11.74 -15.79 -24.83
C SER A 92 -11.30 -14.80 -25.92
N HIS A 93 -11.56 -13.50 -25.73
CA HIS A 93 -11.26 -12.40 -26.66
C HIS A 93 -10.41 -11.31 -25.98
N GLN A 94 -9.17 -11.65 -25.65
CA GLN A 94 -8.28 -10.79 -24.85
C GLN A 94 -7.97 -9.43 -25.51
N GLU A 95 -7.80 -9.41 -26.84
CA GLU A 95 -7.50 -8.17 -27.58
C GLU A 95 -8.69 -7.21 -27.59
N ASP A 96 -9.91 -7.73 -27.73
CA ASP A 96 -11.14 -6.94 -27.74
C ASP A 96 -11.42 -6.37 -26.34
N ALA A 97 -11.37 -7.23 -25.31
CA ALA A 97 -11.54 -6.83 -23.91
C ALA A 97 -10.53 -5.74 -23.49
N ARG A 98 -9.28 -5.88 -23.95
CA ARG A 98 -8.26 -4.87 -23.74
C ARG A 98 -8.55 -3.58 -24.50
N SER A 99 -8.93 -3.67 -25.77
CA SER A 99 -9.24 -2.49 -26.59
C SER A 99 -10.40 -1.72 -26.00
N GLU A 100 -11.41 -2.40 -25.45
CA GLU A 100 -12.53 -1.80 -24.74
C GLU A 100 -12.09 -1.10 -23.44
N ARG A 101 -11.27 -1.76 -22.61
CA ARG A 101 -10.64 -1.15 -21.42
C ARG A 101 -9.84 0.11 -21.76
N ASP A 102 -8.99 0.03 -22.78
CA ASP A 102 -8.10 1.13 -23.20
C ASP A 102 -8.88 2.25 -23.92
N SER A 103 -10.00 1.93 -24.58
CA SER A 103 -10.87 2.93 -25.24
C SER A 103 -11.50 3.91 -24.25
N GLY A 104 -11.77 3.46 -23.02
CA GLY A 104 -12.22 4.31 -21.91
C GLY A 104 -11.21 5.38 -21.50
N TYR A 105 -9.90 5.12 -21.72
CA TYR A 105 -8.83 6.11 -21.50
C TYR A 105 -8.59 7.02 -22.70
N ARG A 106 -8.86 6.54 -23.93
CA ARG A 106 -8.68 7.33 -25.16
C ARG A 106 -9.69 8.46 -25.30
N ASN A 107 -10.86 8.34 -24.67
CA ASN A 107 -11.84 9.41 -24.53
C ASN A 107 -11.99 9.79 -23.06
N PRO A 108 -11.08 10.61 -22.49
CA PRO A 108 -11.22 11.03 -21.11
C PRO A 108 -12.57 11.76 -20.92
N PRO A 109 -13.28 11.53 -19.79
CA PRO A 109 -14.53 12.23 -19.51
C PRO A 109 -14.30 13.73 -19.60
N SER A 110 -14.99 14.37 -20.54
CA SER A 110 -14.91 15.81 -20.75
C SER A 110 -15.78 16.52 -19.71
N TYR A 111 -15.16 17.02 -18.64
CA TYR A 111 -15.86 17.85 -17.66
C TYR A 111 -16.17 19.23 -18.27
N PRO A 112 -17.39 19.77 -18.14
CA PRO A 112 -17.66 21.17 -18.42
C PRO A 112 -17.06 22.03 -17.29
N GLY A 113 -15.74 22.17 -17.26
CA GLY A 113 -15.01 22.94 -16.24
C GLY A 113 -13.54 22.52 -16.07
N PRO A 114 -12.75 23.25 -15.25
CA PRO A 114 -11.33 22.94 -15.03
C PRO A 114 -11.15 21.63 -14.24
N GLN A 115 -11.02 20.52 -14.98
CA GLN A 115 -10.39 19.22 -14.66
C GLN A 115 -10.50 18.62 -13.24
N GLN A 116 -11.61 18.75 -12.53
CA GLN A 116 -11.88 17.91 -11.36
C GLN A 116 -13.24 17.21 -11.50
N PRO A 117 -13.29 15.86 -11.38
CA PRO A 117 -14.54 15.15 -11.22
C PRO A 117 -15.29 15.69 -9.99
N PRO A 118 -16.58 16.06 -10.09
CA PRO A 118 -17.38 16.36 -8.91
C PRO A 118 -17.39 15.15 -7.99
N ARG A 119 -17.10 15.38 -6.70
CA ARG A 119 -16.93 14.33 -5.70
C ARG A 119 -18.27 13.59 -5.49
N GLY A 120 -18.36 12.36 -5.96
CA GLY A 120 -19.49 11.46 -5.70
C GLY A 120 -20.36 11.10 -6.91
N GLU A 121 -20.09 11.66 -8.09
CA GLU A 121 -20.77 11.24 -9.33
C GLU A 121 -19.84 10.31 -10.14
N PRO A 122 -20.34 9.15 -10.62
CA PRO A 122 -19.56 8.30 -11.52
C PRO A 122 -19.25 9.06 -12.82
N PRO A 123 -18.08 8.83 -13.43
CA PRO A 123 -17.71 9.49 -14.68
C PRO A 123 -18.75 9.20 -15.78
N VAL A 124 -19.27 10.25 -16.41
CA VAL A 124 -20.18 10.12 -17.55
C VAL A 124 -19.35 9.78 -18.79
N TYR A 125 -19.37 8.52 -19.19
CA TYR A 125 -18.81 8.08 -20.46
C TYR A 125 -19.78 8.44 -21.59
N LYS A 126 -19.29 9.12 -22.63
CA LYS A 126 -20.02 9.18 -23.89
C LYS A 126 -19.79 7.86 -24.62
N PRO A 127 -20.85 7.13 -25.05
CA PRO A 127 -20.65 6.00 -25.94
C PRO A 127 -19.95 6.51 -27.19
N SER A 128 -18.82 5.88 -27.53
CA SER A 128 -18.13 6.07 -28.80
C SER A 128 -19.08 5.57 -29.89
N GLY A 129 -19.93 6.47 -30.41
CA GLY A 129 -20.89 6.15 -31.46
C GLY A 129 -20.18 5.75 -32.74
N ASN A 130 -20.23 4.45 -33.04
CA ASN A 130 -20.05 3.89 -34.36
C ASN A 130 -21.44 3.50 -34.90
N ALA A 131 -22.00 4.40 -35.73
CA ALA A 131 -23.03 4.08 -36.71
C ALA A 131 -22.36 3.57 -37.99
#